data_AF-B7S1S6-F1
#
_entry.id   AF-B7S1S6-F1
#
_cell.length_a   1.000
_cell.length_b   1.000
_cell.length_c   1.000
_cell.angle_alpha   90.00
_cell.angle_beta   90.00
_cell.angle_gamma   90.00
#
_symmetry.space_group_name_H-M   'P 1'
#
loop_
_entity.id
_entity.type
_entity.pdbx_description
1 polymer ?
#
loop_
_entity_poly.entity_id
_entity_poly.type
_entity_poly.pdbx_seq_one_letter_code
_entity_poly.pdbx_strand_id
1 'polypeptide(L)'
;MADEDILARLDRLESLDEIRQLAAKYSLSLDMRDLDSHVNLFAEDIRVSRDKVGRAYLKHWLDDTLRLQFTGTSHHIGNHVIEFDDIDHAHGVVYSKNEHETARSDGGAEWVIMQMLYWDNYERIDERWYFRRRLPCYWYATDINKPPVGDNKMRWPDREPYAGAYHDLWPSWQDFWNNPPGLDEPEVASPAPLDQFLNTMRRNAGEPKIRVR
;
A
#
# COMPACT_ATOMS: atom_id res chain seq x y z
N MET A 1 0.26 -12.40 35.88
CA MET A 1 0.17 -12.74 34.44
C MET A 1 0.72 -14.14 34.30
N ALA A 2 -0.01 -15.05 33.67
CA ALA A 2 0.49 -16.39 33.38
C ALA A 2 1.56 -16.30 32.28
N ASP A 3 2.52 -17.22 32.25
CA ASP A 3 3.60 -17.23 31.25
C ASP A 3 3.07 -17.19 29.81
N GLU A 4 1.91 -17.80 29.56
CA GLU A 4 1.22 -17.79 28.26
C GLU A 4 0.82 -16.38 27.79
N ASP A 5 0.37 -15.49 28.69
CA ASP A 5 0.01 -14.10 28.35
C ASP A 5 1.25 -13.29 27.94
N ILE A 6 2.38 -13.54 28.60
CA ILE A 6 3.65 -12.90 28.25
C ILE A 6 4.13 -13.37 26.87
N LEU A 7 4.05 -14.67 26.59
CA LEU A 7 4.45 -15.23 25.30
C LEU A 7 3.57 -14.69 24.16
N ALA A 8 2.25 -14.62 24.34
CA ALA A 8 1.33 -14.06 23.34
C ALA A 8 1.63 -12.57 23.04
N ARG A 9 1.96 -11.79 24.09
CA ARG A 9 2.33 -10.37 23.92
C ARG A 9 3.69 -10.19 23.25
N LEU A 10 4.64 -11.11 23.48
CA LEU A 10 5.93 -11.11 22.81
C LEU A 10 5.78 -11.48 21.33
N ASP A 11 5.05 -12.55 21.02
CA ASP A 11 4.74 -12.99 19.65
C ASP A 11 4.09 -11.85 18.84
N ARG A 12 3.17 -11.10 19.47
CA ARG A 12 2.58 -9.92 18.86
C ARG A 12 3.61 -8.82 18.55
N LEU A 13 4.55 -8.54 19.45
CA LEU A 13 5.58 -7.52 19.23
C LEU A 13 6.56 -7.92 18.12
N GLU A 14 6.95 -9.20 18.10
CA GLU A 14 7.81 -9.77 17.05
C GLU A 14 7.12 -9.75 15.69
N SER A 15 5.83 -10.14 15.64
CA SER A 15 5.00 -10.07 14.45
C SER A 15 4.84 -8.63 13.92
N LEU A 16 4.64 -7.65 14.82
CA LEU A 16 4.61 -6.24 14.44
C LEU A 16 5.90 -5.77 13.78
N ASP A 17 7.07 -6.17 14.32
CA ASP A 17 8.35 -5.81 13.72
C ASP A 17 8.59 -6.53 12.38
N GLU A 18 8.26 -7.82 12.29
CA GLU A 18 8.41 -8.58 11.05
C GLU A 18 7.57 -7.99 9.92
N ILE A 19 6.31 -7.60 10.19
CA ILE A 19 5.44 -6.93 9.21
C ILE A 19 5.99 -5.54 8.81
N ARG A 20 6.55 -4.75 9.74
CA ARG A 20 7.22 -3.49 9.39
C ARG A 20 8.44 -3.72 8.49
N GLN A 21 9.24 -4.71 8.83
CA GLN A 21 10.41 -5.09 8.05
C GLN A 21 10.03 -5.62 6.67
N LEU A 22 8.86 -6.26 6.53
CA LEU A 22 8.33 -6.71 5.25
C LEU A 22 8.13 -5.52 4.28
N ALA A 23 7.55 -4.41 4.74
CA ALA A 23 7.40 -3.18 3.95
C ALA A 23 8.76 -2.51 3.62
N ALA A 24 9.70 -2.52 4.56
CA ALA A 24 11.05 -1.99 4.33
C ALA A 24 11.83 -2.82 3.29
N LYS A 25 11.83 -4.15 3.45
CA LYS A 25 12.44 -5.11 2.52
C LYS A 25 11.81 -5.03 1.13
N TYR A 26 10.51 -4.78 1.05
CA TYR A 26 9.82 -4.58 -0.24
C TYR A 26 10.44 -3.42 -1.01
N SER A 27 10.59 -2.27 -0.36
CA SER A 27 11.13 -1.06 -0.99
C SER A 27 12.58 -1.28 -1.43
N LEU A 28 13.41 -1.83 -0.53
CA LEU A 28 14.81 -2.12 -0.82
C LEU A 28 14.96 -3.11 -2.00
N SER A 29 14.29 -4.25 -1.94
CA SER A 29 14.41 -5.29 -2.99
C SER A 29 13.88 -4.80 -4.34
N LEU A 30 12.81 -4.00 -4.33
CA LEU A 30 12.23 -3.41 -5.54
C LEU A 30 13.21 -2.44 -6.21
N ASP A 31 13.75 -1.50 -5.43
CA ASP A 31 14.64 -0.46 -5.96
C ASP A 31 15.99 -1.02 -6.41
N MET A 32 16.50 -2.05 -5.72
CA MET A 32 17.75 -2.72 -6.09
C MET A 32 17.57 -3.79 -7.19
N ARG A 33 16.33 -3.99 -7.69
CA ARG A 33 15.99 -4.97 -8.72
C ARG A 33 16.37 -6.41 -8.33
N ASP A 34 16.42 -6.72 -7.04
CA ASP A 34 16.59 -8.09 -6.56
C ASP A 34 15.22 -8.78 -6.53
N LEU A 35 14.86 -9.32 -7.69
CA LEU A 35 13.53 -9.89 -7.92
C LEU A 35 13.28 -11.15 -7.09
N ASP A 36 14.31 -11.95 -6.80
CA ASP A 36 14.15 -13.15 -5.98
C ASP A 36 13.86 -12.77 -4.53
N SER A 37 14.64 -11.84 -3.97
CA SER A 37 14.36 -11.28 -2.64
C SER A 37 12.98 -10.64 -2.60
N HIS A 38 12.56 -9.94 -3.65
CA HIS A 38 11.28 -9.25 -3.71
C HIS A 38 10.08 -10.19 -3.69
N VAL A 39 10.05 -11.19 -4.59
CA VAL A 39 8.87 -12.07 -4.70
C VAL A 39 8.75 -13.02 -3.51
N ASN A 40 9.84 -13.29 -2.79
CA ASN A 40 9.83 -14.09 -1.56
C ASN A 40 9.16 -13.37 -0.37
N LEU A 41 8.84 -12.09 -0.49
CA LEU A 41 8.05 -11.36 0.53
C LEU A 41 6.54 -11.64 0.44
N PHE A 42 6.09 -12.32 -0.61
CA PHE A 42 4.68 -12.64 -0.84
C PHE A 42 4.39 -14.10 -0.50
N ALA A 43 3.14 -14.44 -0.17
CA ALA A 43 2.73 -15.85 -0.02
C ALA A 43 3.11 -16.67 -1.27
N GLU A 44 3.46 -17.94 -1.10
CA GLU A 44 3.92 -18.78 -2.22
C GLU A 44 2.88 -18.86 -3.34
N ASP A 45 1.61 -18.93 -2.95
CA ASP A 45 0.41 -18.98 -3.80
C ASP A 45 -0.20 -17.58 -4.04
N ILE A 46 0.61 -16.52 -4.03
CA ILE A 46 0.14 -15.15 -4.29
C ILE A 46 -0.61 -15.06 -5.62
N ARG A 47 -1.80 -14.45 -5.60
CA ARG A 47 -2.61 -14.24 -6.80
C ARG A 47 -2.17 -12.98 -7.54
N VAL A 48 -1.74 -13.14 -8.79
CA VAL A 48 -1.22 -12.05 -9.65
C VAL A 48 -2.32 -11.50 -10.56
N SER A 49 -3.17 -12.39 -11.09
CA SER A 49 -4.34 -12.05 -11.92
C SER A 49 -5.47 -13.06 -11.66
N ARG A 50 -6.55 -12.99 -12.45
CA ARG A 50 -7.65 -13.96 -12.39
C ARG A 50 -7.20 -15.39 -12.69
N ASP A 51 -6.19 -15.53 -13.55
CA ASP A 51 -5.71 -16.78 -14.14
C ASP A 51 -4.28 -17.15 -13.71
N LYS A 52 -3.55 -16.26 -13.02
CA LYS A 52 -2.14 -16.48 -12.62
C LYS A 52 -1.97 -16.43 -11.12
N VAL A 53 -1.37 -17.49 -10.58
CA VAL A 53 -1.10 -17.69 -9.16
C VAL A 53 0.33 -18.20 -8.98
N GLY A 54 1.07 -17.59 -8.07
CA GLY A 54 2.41 -17.99 -7.68
C GLY A 54 3.48 -16.94 -7.91
N ARG A 55 4.54 -17.01 -7.09
CA ARG A 55 5.69 -16.07 -7.13
C ARG A 55 6.38 -15.99 -8.49
N ALA A 56 6.40 -17.09 -9.26
CA ALA A 56 7.01 -17.11 -10.59
C ALA A 56 6.32 -16.14 -11.57
N TYR A 57 4.98 -16.10 -11.57
CA TYR A 57 4.23 -15.16 -12.40
C TYR A 57 4.40 -13.72 -11.92
N LEU A 58 4.50 -13.52 -10.60
CA LEU A 58 4.77 -12.20 -10.02
C LEU A 58 6.15 -11.70 -10.46
N LYS A 59 7.17 -12.57 -10.41
CA LYS A 59 8.54 -12.25 -10.82
C LYS A 59 8.61 -11.81 -12.27
N HIS A 60 7.97 -12.55 -13.17
CA HIS A 60 7.90 -12.21 -14.59
C HIS A 60 7.22 -10.85 -14.82
N TRP A 61 6.04 -10.65 -14.22
CA TRP A 61 5.31 -9.39 -14.38
C TRP A 61 6.09 -8.18 -13.86
N LEU A 62 6.81 -8.36 -12.74
CA LEU A 62 7.63 -7.33 -12.15
C LEU A 62 8.86 -7.01 -13.00
N ASP A 63 9.56 -8.03 -13.51
CA ASP A 63 10.71 -7.86 -14.41
C ASP A 63 10.33 -7.04 -15.65
N ASP A 64 9.22 -7.39 -16.31
CA ASP A 64 8.69 -6.64 -17.45
C ASP A 64 8.38 -5.18 -17.09
N THR A 65 7.68 -4.98 -15.97
CA THR A 65 7.31 -3.63 -15.49
C THR A 65 8.55 -2.77 -15.29
N LEU A 66 9.55 -3.31 -14.59
CA LEU A 66 10.77 -2.60 -14.22
C LEU A 66 11.70 -2.36 -15.41
N ARG A 67 11.69 -3.19 -16.46
CA ARG A 67 12.47 -2.97 -17.69
C ARG A 67 11.79 -2.00 -18.66
N LEU A 68 10.47 -2.09 -18.77
CA LEU A 68 9.72 -1.39 -19.80
C LEU A 68 9.25 0.00 -19.38
N GLN A 69 9.15 0.28 -18.06
CA GLN A 69 8.61 1.56 -17.58
C GLN A 69 9.66 2.46 -16.95
N PHE A 70 10.67 1.90 -16.29
CA PHE A 70 11.49 2.67 -15.35
C PHE A 70 12.99 2.43 -15.55
N THR A 71 13.74 3.50 -15.77
CA THR A 71 15.21 3.45 -15.72
C THR A 71 15.72 3.53 -14.28
N GLY A 72 14.96 4.16 -13.38
CA GLY A 72 15.26 4.23 -11.95
C GLY A 72 13.98 4.31 -11.09
N THR A 73 14.04 3.75 -9.88
CA THR A 73 12.97 3.85 -8.89
C THR A 73 13.53 4.10 -7.49
N SER A 74 12.77 4.81 -6.67
CA SER A 74 12.99 4.91 -5.22
C SER A 74 11.64 4.90 -4.51
N HIS A 75 11.47 3.99 -3.56
CA HIS A 75 10.26 3.82 -2.78
C HIS A 75 10.54 4.18 -1.31
N HIS A 76 10.06 5.34 -0.89
CA HIS A 76 10.17 5.78 0.50
C HIS A 76 8.88 5.45 1.25
N ILE A 77 8.96 4.54 2.20
CA ILE A 77 7.84 4.23 3.09
C ILE A 77 7.84 5.15 4.30
N GLY A 78 6.65 5.54 4.73
CA GLY A 78 6.42 6.36 5.92
C GLY A 78 5.63 5.61 6.97
N ASN A 79 4.59 6.26 7.50
CA ASN A 79 3.74 5.73 8.55
C ASN A 79 3.17 4.33 8.19
N HIS A 80 3.17 3.44 9.18
CA HIS A 80 2.65 2.08 9.06
C HIS A 80 1.75 1.75 10.26
N VAL A 81 0.45 1.61 10.00
CA VAL A 81 -0.52 1.11 10.98
C VAL A 81 -0.76 -0.37 10.68
N ILE A 82 -0.65 -1.22 11.69
CA ILE A 82 -0.81 -2.67 11.59
C ILE A 82 -1.79 -3.10 12.67
N GLU A 83 -2.81 -3.86 12.27
CA GLU A 83 -3.83 -4.40 13.16
C GLU A 83 -4.02 -5.89 12.88
N PHE A 84 -4.17 -6.68 13.93
CA PHE A 84 -4.30 -8.13 13.83
C PHE A 84 -5.78 -8.52 13.74
N ASP A 85 -6.08 -9.38 12.79
CA ASP A 85 -7.40 -10.01 12.66
C ASP A 85 -7.47 -11.27 13.54
N ASP A 86 -6.36 -12.01 13.60
CA ASP A 86 -6.11 -13.11 14.54
C ASP A 86 -4.58 -13.32 14.72
N ILE A 87 -4.16 -14.48 15.21
CA ILE A 87 -2.75 -14.77 15.49
C ILE A 87 -1.88 -14.92 14.22
N ASP A 88 -2.48 -15.27 13.08
CA ASP A 88 -1.79 -15.53 11.81
C ASP A 88 -2.24 -14.59 10.68
N HIS A 89 -3.20 -13.70 10.93
CA HIS A 89 -3.70 -12.73 9.96
C HIS A 89 -3.66 -11.31 10.50
N ALA A 90 -3.22 -10.39 9.66
CA ALA A 90 -3.20 -8.96 9.96
C ALA A 90 -3.50 -8.15 8.70
N HIS A 91 -3.87 -6.89 8.90
CA HIS A 91 -3.98 -5.91 7.84
C HIS A 91 -3.34 -4.59 8.25
N GLY A 92 -3.08 -3.72 7.28
CA GLY A 92 -2.42 -2.47 7.58
C GLY A 92 -2.44 -1.43 6.47
N VAL A 93 -2.07 -0.22 6.85
CA VAL A 93 -1.89 0.91 5.95
C VAL A 93 -0.44 1.36 5.96
N VAL A 94 0.19 1.37 4.79
CA VAL A 94 1.56 1.88 4.59
C VAL A 94 1.51 3.13 3.72
N TYR A 95 2.01 4.24 4.22
CA TYR A 95 2.21 5.45 3.40
C TYR A 95 3.46 5.27 2.53
N SER A 96 3.37 5.64 1.26
CA SER A 96 4.51 5.52 0.35
C SER A 96 4.63 6.74 -0.57
N LYS A 97 5.84 7.28 -0.63
CA LYS A 97 6.23 8.30 -1.58
C LYS A 97 7.26 7.68 -2.51
N ASN A 98 6.98 7.71 -3.81
CA ASN A 98 7.77 7.00 -4.79
C ASN A 98 8.30 7.99 -5.82
N GLU A 99 9.52 7.77 -6.26
CA GLU A 99 10.17 8.51 -7.33
C GLU A 99 10.52 7.55 -8.45
N HIS A 100 10.23 7.95 -9.70
CA HIS A 100 10.45 7.13 -10.87
C HIS A 100 11.11 7.97 -11.96
N GLU A 101 12.21 7.48 -12.51
CA GLU A 101 12.74 7.97 -13.77
C GLU A 101 12.12 7.12 -14.89
N THR A 102 11.35 7.76 -15.78
CA THR A 102 10.60 7.09 -16.84
C THR A 102 11.00 7.64 -18.19
N ALA A 103 11.31 6.75 -19.12
CA ALA A 103 11.49 7.11 -20.51
C ALA A 103 10.14 7.49 -21.15
N ARG A 104 10.19 8.42 -22.12
CA ARG A 104 9.07 8.83 -22.94
C ARG A 104 9.15 8.23 -24.34
N SER A 105 8.00 8.10 -24.97
CA SER A 105 7.88 7.59 -26.34
C SER A 105 8.63 8.43 -27.40
N ASP A 106 8.85 9.72 -27.13
CA ASP A 106 9.58 10.64 -28.00
C ASP A 106 11.11 10.67 -27.77
N GLY A 107 11.62 9.77 -26.93
CA GLY A 107 13.04 9.67 -26.61
C GLY A 107 13.50 10.56 -25.44
N GLY A 108 12.60 11.33 -24.84
CA GLY A 108 12.86 12.07 -23.59
C GLY A 108 12.74 11.21 -22.33
N ALA A 109 12.84 11.85 -21.17
CA ALA A 109 12.56 11.23 -19.87
C ALA A 109 11.82 12.22 -18.95
N GLU A 110 11.03 11.69 -18.02
CA GLU A 110 10.39 12.47 -16.94
C GLU A 110 10.75 11.88 -15.58
N TRP A 111 10.93 12.78 -14.60
CA TRP A 111 11.04 12.42 -13.19
C TRP A 111 9.66 12.49 -12.55
N VAL A 112 9.03 11.34 -12.36
CA VAL A 112 7.68 11.24 -11.84
C VAL A 112 7.72 11.05 -10.32
N ILE A 113 7.17 12.02 -9.60
CA ILE A 113 6.88 11.90 -8.18
C ILE A 113 5.48 11.32 -7.98
N MET A 114 5.34 10.43 -7.01
CA MET A 114 4.09 9.75 -6.72
C MET A 114 3.85 9.68 -5.22
N GLN A 115 2.61 9.90 -4.79
CA GLN A 115 2.18 9.68 -3.42
C GLN A 115 1.02 8.69 -3.41
N MET A 116 1.12 7.71 -2.52
CA MET A 116 0.12 6.67 -2.37
C MET A 116 0.07 6.15 -0.94
N LEU A 117 -0.94 5.32 -0.68
CA LEU A 117 -0.96 4.41 0.44
C LEU A 117 -1.17 2.98 -0.09
N TYR A 118 -0.66 2.00 0.64
CA TYR A 118 -1.04 0.61 0.47
C TYR A 118 -2.05 0.23 1.54
N TRP A 119 -3.13 -0.43 1.13
CA TRP A 119 -3.95 -1.26 2.02
C TRP A 119 -3.49 -2.69 1.85
N ASP A 120 -2.79 -3.21 2.84
CA ASP A 120 -2.11 -4.50 2.79
C ASP A 120 -2.83 -5.52 3.68
N ASN A 121 -2.84 -6.78 3.22
CA ASN A 121 -3.18 -7.94 4.03
C ASN A 121 -1.94 -8.81 4.19
N TYR A 122 -1.74 -9.30 5.40
CA TYR A 122 -0.61 -10.12 5.81
C TYR A 122 -1.11 -11.47 6.30
N GLU A 123 -0.31 -12.50 6.04
CA GLU A 123 -0.59 -13.87 6.46
C GLU A 123 0.71 -14.47 6.99
N ARG A 124 0.66 -15.11 8.15
CA ARG A 124 1.75 -15.89 8.71
C ARG A 124 1.64 -17.33 8.24
N ILE A 125 2.67 -17.81 7.55
CA ILE A 125 2.77 -19.16 7.00
C ILE A 125 4.08 -19.75 7.47
N ASP A 126 4.03 -20.92 8.12
CA ASP A 126 5.21 -21.60 8.68
C ASP A 126 6.09 -20.64 9.49
N GLU A 127 5.48 -19.96 10.47
CA GLU A 127 6.11 -19.01 11.41
C GLU A 127 6.70 -17.73 10.77
N ARG A 128 6.37 -17.42 9.52
CA ARG A 128 6.85 -16.20 8.83
C ARG A 128 5.74 -15.38 8.22
N TRP A 129 5.86 -14.06 8.32
CA TRP A 129 4.87 -13.13 7.75
C TRP A 129 5.15 -12.81 6.29
N TYR A 130 4.09 -12.85 5.48
CA TYR A 130 4.13 -12.53 4.06
C TYR A 130 3.03 -11.55 3.67
N PHE A 131 3.23 -10.88 2.53
CA PHE A 131 2.14 -10.16 1.87
C PHE A 131 1.19 -11.18 1.25
N ARG A 132 -0.04 -11.24 1.76
CA ARG A 132 -1.15 -11.94 1.12
C ARG A 132 -1.73 -11.13 -0.02
N ARG A 133 -1.75 -9.82 0.16
CA ARG A 133 -2.25 -8.86 -0.83
C ARG A 133 -1.73 -7.47 -0.53
N ARG A 134 -1.52 -6.70 -1.60
CA ARG A 134 -1.22 -5.27 -1.53
C ARG A 134 -2.14 -4.50 -2.46
N LEU A 135 -2.89 -3.53 -1.93
CA LEU A 135 -3.80 -2.69 -2.68
C LEU A 135 -3.28 -1.25 -2.74
N PRO A 136 -2.66 -0.84 -3.86
CA PRO A 136 -2.10 0.50 -3.99
C PRO A 136 -3.19 1.54 -4.27
N CYS A 137 -3.43 2.46 -3.34
CA CYS A 137 -4.37 3.57 -3.49
C CYS A 137 -3.60 4.86 -3.77
N TYR A 138 -3.67 5.34 -5.00
CA TYR A 138 -2.86 6.48 -5.48
C TYR A 138 -3.52 7.83 -5.20
N TRP A 139 -2.73 8.82 -4.77
CA TRP A 139 -3.18 10.21 -4.69
C TRP A 139 -2.81 10.99 -5.94
N TYR A 140 -1.55 10.88 -6.36
CA TYR A 140 -1.04 11.49 -7.58
C TYR A 140 0.20 10.75 -8.09
N ALA A 141 0.47 10.88 -9.39
CA ALA A 141 1.74 10.61 -10.05
C ALA A 141 1.94 11.71 -11.10
N THR A 142 3.01 12.48 -11.05
CA THR A 142 3.23 13.60 -11.99
C THR A 142 4.71 13.93 -12.14
N ASP A 143 5.11 14.53 -13.26
CA ASP A 143 6.41 15.20 -13.42
C ASP A 143 6.64 16.17 -12.26
N ILE A 144 7.83 16.12 -11.66
CA ILE A 144 8.25 16.98 -10.55
C ILE A 144 8.08 18.48 -10.84
N ASN A 145 8.15 18.88 -12.11
CA ASN A 145 7.98 20.27 -12.54
C ASN A 145 6.51 20.68 -12.74
N LYS A 146 5.56 19.75 -12.57
CA LYS A 146 4.12 19.97 -12.79
C LYS A 146 3.34 19.60 -11.53
N PRO A 147 3.07 20.56 -10.62
CA PRO A 147 2.38 20.29 -9.36
C PRO A 147 1.03 19.55 -9.53
N PRO A 148 0.71 18.56 -8.65
CA PRO A 148 -0.51 17.76 -8.75
C PRO A 148 -1.75 18.48 -8.18
N VAL A 149 -2.08 19.64 -8.75
CA VAL A 149 -3.25 20.46 -8.41
C VAL A 149 -4.42 20.15 -9.36
N GLY A 150 -5.65 20.21 -8.85
CA GLY A 150 -6.88 19.92 -9.58
C GLY A 150 -7.21 18.43 -9.66
N ASP A 151 -8.11 18.08 -10.57
CA ASP A 151 -8.54 16.71 -10.79
C ASP A 151 -7.51 15.90 -11.61
N ASN A 152 -7.76 14.58 -11.72
CA ASN A 152 -6.99 13.67 -12.54
C ASN A 152 -5.47 13.76 -12.32
N LYS A 153 -5.07 13.53 -11.06
CA LYS A 153 -3.69 13.70 -10.60
C LYS A 153 -2.77 12.53 -10.96
N MET A 154 -3.28 11.46 -11.56
CA MET A 154 -2.46 10.40 -12.13
C MET A 154 -2.09 10.77 -13.56
N ARG A 155 -0.92 11.36 -13.72
CA ARG A 155 -0.37 11.94 -14.96
C ARG A 155 0.94 11.24 -15.30
N TRP A 156 0.83 9.98 -15.72
CA TRP A 156 1.97 9.23 -16.23
C TRP A 156 2.34 9.72 -17.63
N PRO A 157 3.62 9.71 -18.01
CA PRO A 157 4.04 10.00 -19.37
C PRO A 157 3.33 9.09 -20.38
N ASP A 158 2.98 9.65 -21.54
CA ASP A 158 2.33 8.95 -22.66
C ASP A 158 0.97 8.30 -22.32
N ARG A 159 0.28 8.79 -21.27
CA ARG A 159 -1.05 8.28 -20.87
C ARG A 159 -2.02 9.42 -20.55
N GLU A 160 -3.30 9.16 -20.81
CA GLU A 160 -4.37 10.07 -20.41
C GLU A 160 -4.47 10.21 -18.89
N PRO A 161 -4.54 11.44 -18.36
CA PRO A 161 -4.71 11.67 -16.93
C PRO A 161 -5.97 11.01 -16.36
N TYR A 162 -5.89 10.51 -15.13
CA TYR A 162 -7.03 9.91 -14.44
C TYR A 162 -7.02 10.14 -12.93
N ALA A 163 -8.16 9.89 -12.28
CA ALA A 163 -8.30 9.99 -10.83
C ALA A 163 -7.60 8.83 -10.11
N GLY A 164 -6.92 9.14 -9.01
CA GLY A 164 -6.46 8.15 -8.06
C GLY A 164 -7.57 7.73 -7.10
N ALA A 165 -7.29 6.75 -6.23
CA ALA A 165 -8.25 6.18 -5.28
C ALA A 165 -7.83 6.35 -3.81
N TYR A 166 -6.90 7.27 -3.52
CA TYR A 166 -6.34 7.49 -2.18
C TYR A 166 -7.39 7.71 -1.10
N HIS A 167 -8.39 8.53 -1.40
CA HIS A 167 -9.46 8.86 -0.46
C HIS A 167 -10.62 7.86 -0.49
N ASP A 168 -10.80 7.14 -1.60
CA ASP A 168 -11.92 6.21 -1.81
C ASP A 168 -11.91 5.03 -0.83
N LEU A 169 -10.74 4.74 -0.24
CA LEU A 169 -10.61 3.75 0.82
C LEU A 169 -11.32 4.19 2.11
N TRP A 170 -11.55 5.48 2.33
CA TRP A 170 -11.99 6.05 3.60
C TRP A 170 -13.31 6.83 3.44
N PRO A 171 -14.46 6.28 3.88
CA PRO A 171 -15.75 6.99 3.83
C PRO A 171 -15.72 8.35 4.51
N SER A 172 -14.88 8.49 5.54
CA SER A 172 -14.69 9.75 6.28
C SER A 172 -14.30 10.93 5.39
N TRP A 173 -13.65 10.70 4.26
CA TRP A 173 -13.34 11.79 3.31
C TRP A 173 -14.60 12.39 2.70
N GLN A 174 -15.49 11.55 2.17
CA GLN A 174 -16.75 12.02 1.58
C GLN A 174 -17.67 12.60 2.66
N ASP A 175 -17.71 11.96 3.84
CA ASP A 175 -18.55 12.41 4.94
C ASP A 175 -18.14 13.78 5.47
N PHE A 176 -16.83 14.06 5.53
CA PHE A 176 -16.32 15.37 5.94
C PHE A 176 -16.89 16.49 5.06
N TRP A 177 -16.91 16.30 3.74
CA TRP A 177 -17.43 17.31 2.82
C TRP A 177 -18.97 17.37 2.81
N ASN A 178 -19.64 16.25 3.03
CA ASN A 178 -21.11 16.18 3.07
C ASN A 178 -21.70 16.76 4.36
N ASN A 179 -20.94 16.78 5.45
CA ASN A 179 -21.42 17.17 6.78
C ASN A 179 -20.54 18.30 7.35
N PRO A 180 -20.69 19.54 6.85
CA PRO A 180 -19.96 20.68 7.41
C PRO A 180 -20.34 20.89 8.88
N PRO A 181 -19.41 21.38 9.72
CA PRO A 181 -19.68 21.59 11.14
C PRO A 181 -20.79 22.63 11.35
N GLY A 182 -21.64 22.37 12.35
CA GLY A 182 -22.64 23.34 12.83
C GLY A 182 -22.02 24.44 13.70
N LEU A 183 -22.89 25.22 14.36
CA LEU A 183 -22.47 26.23 15.34
C LEU A 183 -22.24 25.65 16.74
N ASP A 184 -22.79 24.47 17.01
CA ASP A 184 -22.68 23.79 18.30
C ASP A 184 -21.31 23.12 18.47
N GLU A 185 -20.93 22.91 19.73
CA GLU A 185 -19.71 22.17 20.06
C GLU A 185 -19.82 20.72 19.56
N PRO A 186 -18.83 20.20 18.82
CA PRO A 186 -18.90 18.86 18.24
C PRO A 186 -18.73 17.78 19.30
N GLU A 187 -19.55 16.74 19.22
CA GLU A 187 -19.36 15.53 20.03
C GLU A 187 -18.13 14.74 19.56
N VAL A 188 -17.39 14.19 20.52
CA VAL A 188 -16.21 13.35 20.26
C VAL A 188 -16.57 11.89 20.51
N ALA A 189 -16.46 11.06 19.49
CA ALA A 189 -16.67 9.62 19.61
C ALA A 189 -15.59 8.97 20.50
N SER A 190 -15.96 7.89 21.21
CA SER A 190 -15.00 7.07 21.95
C SER A 190 -13.89 6.53 21.03
N PRO A 191 -12.66 6.35 21.55
CA PRO A 191 -11.58 5.74 20.78
C PRO A 191 -11.94 4.33 20.29
N ALA A 192 -11.41 3.96 19.12
CA ALA A 192 -11.52 2.60 18.63
C ALA A 192 -10.83 1.61 19.59
N PRO A 193 -11.38 0.40 19.78
CA PRO A 193 -10.68 -0.67 20.49
C PRO A 193 -9.31 -1.00 19.86
N LEU A 194 -8.48 -1.73 20.61
CA LEU A 194 -7.22 -2.29 20.09
C LEU A 194 -7.50 -3.10 18.80
N ASP A 195 -6.66 -2.89 17.78
CA ASP A 195 -6.75 -3.53 16.46
C ASP A 195 -8.05 -3.26 15.68
N GLN A 196 -8.78 -2.19 16.04
CA GLN A 196 -10.03 -1.81 15.38
C GLN A 196 -10.01 -0.38 14.85
N PHE A 197 -8.89 0.33 14.87
CA PHE A 197 -8.79 1.71 14.39
C PHE A 197 -9.08 1.80 12.89
N LEU A 198 -8.42 0.98 12.08
CA LEU A 198 -8.62 0.95 10.62
C LEU A 198 -10.01 0.46 10.28
N ASN A 199 -10.48 -0.61 10.92
CA ASN A 199 -11.83 -1.14 10.71
C ASN A 199 -12.92 -0.12 11.09
N THR A 200 -12.77 0.58 12.21
CA THR A 200 -13.67 1.67 12.62
C THR A 200 -13.66 2.81 11.61
N MET A 201 -12.49 3.20 11.10
CA MET A 201 -12.37 4.23 10.07
C MET A 201 -12.95 3.80 8.72
N ARG A 202 -12.85 2.51 8.39
CA ARG A 202 -13.38 1.89 7.16
C ARG A 202 -14.89 1.73 7.17
N ARG A 203 -15.51 1.53 8.34
CA ARG A 203 -16.97 1.35 8.48
C ARG A 203 -17.54 0.27 7.54
N ASN A 204 -16.80 -0.83 7.37
CA ASN A 204 -17.13 -1.92 6.42
C ASN A 204 -17.27 -1.49 4.96
N ALA A 205 -16.71 -0.34 4.56
CA ALA A 205 -16.74 0.10 3.17
C ALA A 205 -16.04 -0.91 2.27
N GLY A 206 -16.51 -1.03 1.03
CA GLY A 206 -15.81 -1.82 0.01
C GLY A 206 -14.42 -1.28 -0.26
N GLU A 207 -13.59 -2.07 -0.90
CA GLU A 207 -12.30 -1.62 -1.39
C GLU A 207 -12.46 -0.92 -2.74
N PRO A 208 -11.68 0.13 -3.02
CA PRO A 208 -11.77 0.83 -4.29
C PRO A 208 -11.30 -0.04 -5.46
N LYS A 209 -11.90 0.17 -6.63
CA LYS A 209 -11.40 -0.41 -7.88
C LYS A 209 -10.21 0.38 -8.36
N ILE A 210 -9.02 -0.19 -8.23
CA ILE A 210 -7.80 0.44 -8.71
C ILE A 210 -7.67 0.23 -10.22
N ARG A 211 -7.46 1.32 -10.95
CA ARG A 211 -7.07 1.24 -12.36
C ARG A 211 -5.66 0.65 -12.44
N VAL A 212 -5.60 -0.64 -12.74
CA VAL A 212 -4.39 -1.30 -13.21
C VAL A 212 -4.22 -0.96 -14.69
N ARG A 213 -2.96 -0.77 -15.11
CA ARG A 213 -2.49 -0.42 -16.47
C ARG A 213 -3.55 -0.52 -17.58
#